data_AF-A0A135P830-F1
#
_entry.id   AF-A0A135P830-F1
#
_cell.length_a   1.000
_cell.length_b   1.000
_cell.length_c   1.000
_cell.angle_alpha   90.00
_cell.angle_beta   90.00
_cell.angle_gamma   90.00
#
_symmetry.space_group_name_H-M   'P 1'
#
loop_
_entity.id
_entity.type
_entity.pdbx_description
1 polymer ?
#
loop_
_entity_poly.entity_id
_entity_poly.type
_entity_poly.pdbx_seq_one_letter_code
_entity_poly.pdbx_strand_id
1 'polypeptide(L)'
;MMNIGEEFTWTNCGADISKYANTRTITDYLKHVIGPAILSIENKIEEYEALGDAYAIFGVSDLQNVKRETLLAFSLGMQSLWERQFRNYLRQSASELKPNDKKFAERSKGPKWDDLEKLFEELRGVELKRFKSYYALNTLNRLGNAARHGDGYALQHLRKNNPELFPLANKFSNEAPLEIMQIHLKDFASAICSFWNEMELVRLRSLTARDTRISKAIEDLVTDINASFPLAAIGGNNGSSEAVNT
;
A
#
# COMPACT_ATOMS: atom_id res chain seq x y z
N MET A 1 7.90 18.57 -0.85
CA MET A 1 7.96 17.69 -2.04
C MET A 1 6.80 18.08 -2.95
N MET A 2 7.07 18.44 -4.21
CA MET A 2 6.04 18.82 -5.19
C MET A 2 5.10 17.64 -5.45
N ASN A 3 3.83 17.90 -5.75
CA ASN A 3 2.84 16.84 -5.99
C ASN A 3 3.02 16.29 -7.41
N ILE A 4 3.00 14.97 -7.62
CA ILE A 4 3.29 14.33 -8.91
C ILE A 4 2.43 14.86 -10.06
N GLY A 5 1.20 15.28 -9.78
CA GLY A 5 0.35 15.90 -10.79
C GLY A 5 0.85 17.26 -11.29
N GLU A 6 1.78 17.93 -10.62
CA GLU A 6 2.31 19.24 -11.05
C GLU A 6 3.47 19.07 -12.04
N GLU A 7 4.17 17.95 -11.93
CA GLU A 7 5.37 17.65 -12.70
C GLU A 7 5.08 16.86 -13.98
N PHE A 8 3.98 16.08 -14.01
CA PHE A 8 3.73 15.13 -15.09
C PHE A 8 2.33 15.25 -15.69
N THR A 9 2.26 15.00 -16.99
CA THR A 9 1.03 14.73 -17.75
C THR A 9 1.23 13.46 -18.58
N TRP A 10 0.13 12.80 -18.96
CA TRP A 10 0.18 11.64 -19.84
C TRP A 10 -0.97 11.60 -20.83
N THR A 11 -0.85 10.70 -21.80
CA THR A 11 -1.96 10.33 -22.68
C THR A 11 -3.01 9.58 -21.87
N ASN A 12 -4.19 10.19 -21.71
CA ASN A 12 -5.32 9.55 -21.05
C ASN A 12 -5.86 8.37 -21.88
N CYS A 13 -6.30 7.32 -21.21
CA CYS A 13 -7.02 6.19 -21.80
C CYS A 13 -8.18 5.75 -20.89
N GLY A 14 -9.00 4.81 -21.36
CA GLY A 14 -10.16 4.29 -20.64
C GLY A 14 -9.83 3.69 -19.27
N ALA A 15 -8.61 3.15 -19.10
CA ALA A 15 -8.15 2.61 -17.81
C ALA A 15 -8.13 3.67 -16.70
N ASP A 16 -7.98 4.95 -17.06
CA ASP A 16 -7.89 6.05 -16.10
C ASP A 16 -9.26 6.44 -15.49
N ILE A 17 -10.37 5.92 -16.03
CA ILE A 17 -11.73 6.27 -15.59
C ILE A 17 -12.20 5.42 -14.38
N SER A 18 -11.68 4.19 -14.24
CA SER A 18 -12.18 3.21 -13.27
C SER A 18 -11.67 3.39 -11.83
N LYS A 19 -10.97 4.50 -11.52
CA LYS A 19 -10.27 4.71 -10.24
C LYS A 19 -11.18 4.80 -9.01
N TYR A 20 -12.39 5.37 -9.17
CA TYR A 20 -13.35 5.52 -8.07
C TYR A 20 -13.80 4.17 -7.53
N ALA A 21 -13.89 3.15 -8.39
CA ALA A 21 -14.20 1.79 -7.96
C ALA A 21 -13.05 1.18 -7.13
N ASN A 22 -11.80 1.46 -7.49
CA ASN A 22 -10.64 0.91 -6.78
C ASN A 22 -10.50 1.47 -5.36
N THR A 23 -10.57 2.80 -5.23
CA THR A 23 -10.53 3.51 -3.93
C THR A 23 -11.69 3.07 -3.03
N ARG A 24 -12.92 3.07 -3.56
CA ARG A 24 -14.11 2.62 -2.83
C ARG A 24 -13.98 1.18 -2.35
N THR A 25 -13.50 0.27 -3.20
CA THR A 25 -13.32 -1.15 -2.83
C THR A 25 -12.41 -1.29 -1.60
N ILE A 26 -11.31 -0.55 -1.55
CA ILE A 26 -10.35 -0.60 -0.43
C ILE A 26 -10.95 0.02 0.83
N THR A 27 -11.58 1.18 0.72
CA THR A 27 -12.25 1.85 1.84
C THR A 27 -13.36 0.98 2.43
N ASP A 28 -14.21 0.40 1.57
CA ASP A 28 -15.30 -0.47 2.01
C ASP A 28 -14.77 -1.76 2.63
N TYR A 29 -13.70 -2.35 2.09
CA TYR A 29 -13.06 -3.52 2.68
C TYR A 29 -12.50 -3.23 4.08
N LEU A 30 -11.79 -2.10 4.25
CA LEU A 30 -11.27 -1.69 5.55
C LEU A 30 -12.39 -1.42 6.55
N LYS A 31 -13.39 -0.63 6.15
CA LYS A 31 -14.45 -0.14 7.04
C LYS A 31 -15.47 -1.22 7.40
N HIS A 32 -15.86 -2.04 6.43
CA HIS A 32 -17.00 -2.95 6.57
C HIS A 32 -16.59 -4.41 6.76
N VAL A 33 -15.31 -4.76 6.56
CA VAL A 33 -14.83 -6.14 6.75
C VAL A 33 -13.71 -6.20 7.79
N ILE A 34 -12.60 -5.50 7.57
CA ILE A 34 -11.42 -5.59 8.44
C ILE A 34 -11.75 -5.04 9.84
N GLY A 35 -12.26 -3.81 9.92
CA GLY A 35 -12.55 -3.13 11.18
C GLY A 35 -13.46 -3.96 12.11
N PRO A 36 -14.65 -4.39 11.64
CA PRO A 36 -15.55 -5.20 12.45
C PRO A 36 -14.96 -6.54 12.89
N ALA A 37 -14.19 -7.22 12.04
CA ALA A 37 -13.57 -8.50 12.37
C ALA A 37 -12.53 -8.35 13.49
N ILE A 38 -11.66 -7.32 13.42
CA ILE A 38 -10.67 -7.06 14.47
C ILE A 38 -11.35 -6.65 15.78
N LEU A 39 -12.35 -5.77 15.73
CA LEU A 39 -13.09 -5.34 16.91
C LEU A 39 -13.78 -6.51 17.63
N SER A 40 -14.33 -7.46 16.86
CA SER A 40 -14.94 -8.67 17.43
C SER A 40 -13.95 -9.51 18.24
N ILE A 41 -12.72 -9.68 17.74
CA ILE A 41 -11.66 -10.40 18.45
C ILE A 41 -11.22 -9.62 19.70
N GLU A 42 -11.05 -8.30 19.59
CA GLU A 42 -10.66 -7.43 20.70
C GLU A 42 -11.69 -7.48 21.85
N ASN A 43 -12.98 -7.34 21.53
CA ASN A 43 -14.05 -7.46 22.53
C ASN A 43 -14.03 -8.82 23.25
N LYS A 44 -13.67 -9.90 22.54
CA LYS A 44 -13.61 -11.24 23.13
C LYS A 44 -12.40 -11.42 24.05
N ILE A 45 -11.27 -10.78 23.72
CA ILE A 45 -10.10 -10.71 24.59
C ILE A 45 -10.48 -9.98 25.89
N GLU A 46 -11.10 -8.81 25.78
CA GLU A 46 -11.54 -8.02 26.95
C GLU A 46 -12.52 -8.80 27.85
N GLU A 47 -13.46 -9.53 27.25
CA GLU A 47 -14.39 -10.40 27.99
C GLU A 47 -13.65 -11.47 28.80
N TYR A 48 -12.62 -12.10 28.22
CA TYR A 48 -11.85 -13.14 28.89
C TYR A 48 -10.96 -12.56 29.99
N GLU A 49 -10.31 -11.42 29.72
CA GLU A 49 -9.52 -10.70 30.73
C GLU A 49 -10.37 -10.31 31.95
N ALA A 50 -11.65 -9.94 31.73
CA ALA A 50 -12.57 -9.60 32.80
C ALA A 50 -13.01 -10.80 33.67
N LEU A 51 -12.99 -12.04 33.14
CA LEU A 51 -13.35 -13.24 33.91
C LEU A 51 -12.28 -13.60 34.96
N GLY A 52 -11.00 -13.35 34.66
CA GLY A 52 -9.90 -13.41 35.63
C GLY A 52 -9.56 -14.79 36.21
N ASP A 53 -10.13 -15.88 35.70
CA ASP A 53 -9.79 -17.24 36.13
C ASP A 53 -8.57 -17.83 35.40
N ALA A 54 -8.02 -18.94 35.91
CA ALA A 54 -6.81 -19.54 35.35
C ALA A 54 -6.99 -20.06 33.91
N TYR A 55 -8.22 -20.39 33.49
CA TYR A 55 -8.51 -20.83 32.12
C TYR A 55 -8.59 -19.64 31.15
N ALA A 56 -9.06 -18.49 31.63
CA ALA A 56 -9.14 -17.26 30.85
C ALA A 56 -7.77 -16.81 30.34
N ILE A 57 -6.69 -17.03 31.09
CA ILE A 57 -5.31 -16.68 30.68
C ILE A 57 -4.91 -17.41 29.38
N PHE A 58 -5.22 -18.71 29.26
CA PHE A 58 -4.93 -19.47 28.04
C PHE A 58 -5.81 -18.98 26.88
N GLY A 59 -7.09 -18.71 27.13
CA GLY A 59 -8.00 -18.18 26.12
C GLY A 59 -7.58 -16.80 25.59
N VAL A 60 -7.05 -15.91 26.44
CA VAL A 60 -6.49 -14.61 26.00
C VAL A 60 -5.30 -14.83 25.08
N SER A 61 -4.35 -15.70 25.46
CA SER A 61 -3.19 -16.03 24.62
C SER A 61 -3.61 -16.59 23.25
N ASP A 62 -4.59 -17.48 23.22
CA ASP A 62 -5.10 -18.05 21.96
C ASP A 62 -5.77 -16.99 21.08
N LEU A 63 -6.58 -16.12 21.67
CA LEU A 63 -7.23 -15.01 20.94
C LEU A 63 -6.23 -13.97 20.43
N GLN A 64 -5.14 -13.72 21.15
CA GLN A 64 -4.04 -12.87 20.67
C GLN A 64 -3.35 -13.47 19.45
N ASN A 65 -3.16 -14.80 19.42
CA ASN A 65 -2.65 -15.50 18.24
C ASN A 65 -3.63 -15.39 17.07
N VAL A 66 -4.93 -15.61 17.30
CA VAL A 66 -5.97 -15.42 16.28
C VAL A 66 -5.97 -13.99 15.73
N LYS A 67 -5.83 -12.98 16.59
CA LYS A 67 -5.72 -11.57 16.18
C LYS A 67 -4.53 -11.34 15.25
N ARG A 68 -3.35 -11.87 15.62
CA ARG A 68 -2.12 -11.75 14.82
C ARG A 68 -2.27 -12.38 13.43
N GLU A 69 -2.75 -13.61 13.37
CA GLU A 69 -2.97 -14.32 12.10
C GLU A 69 -4.03 -13.62 11.24
N THR A 70 -5.08 -13.08 11.88
CA THR A 70 -6.14 -12.32 11.19
C THR A 70 -5.59 -11.04 10.57
N LEU A 71 -4.74 -10.28 11.28
CA LEU A 71 -4.11 -9.06 10.75
C LEU A 71 -3.16 -9.36 9.58
N LEU A 72 -2.42 -10.47 9.66
CA LEU A 72 -1.57 -10.94 8.55
C LEU A 72 -2.41 -11.35 7.34
N ALA A 73 -3.48 -12.12 7.55
CA ALA A 73 -4.40 -12.54 6.49
C ALA A 73 -5.07 -11.34 5.81
N PHE A 74 -5.48 -10.31 6.56
CA PHE A 74 -6.02 -9.08 5.98
C PHE A 74 -4.98 -8.30 5.19
N SER A 75 -3.71 -8.30 5.61
CA SER A 75 -2.63 -7.70 4.84
C SER A 75 -2.43 -8.40 3.49
N LEU A 76 -2.48 -9.74 3.47
CA LEU A 76 -2.44 -10.54 2.25
C LEU A 76 -3.63 -10.24 1.33
N GLY A 77 -4.84 -10.13 1.91
CA GLY A 77 -6.04 -9.75 1.18
C GLY A 77 -5.92 -8.38 0.54
N MET A 78 -5.43 -7.39 1.29
CA MET A 78 -5.23 -6.02 0.81
C MET A 78 -4.17 -5.94 -0.29
N GLN A 79 -3.04 -6.64 -0.12
CA GLN A 79 -2.01 -6.77 -1.16
C GLN A 79 -2.58 -7.39 -2.44
N SER A 80 -3.38 -8.45 -2.31
CA SER A 80 -4.00 -9.12 -3.46
C SER A 80 -5.01 -8.24 -4.18
N LEU A 81 -5.80 -7.43 -3.46
CA LEU A 81 -6.71 -6.45 -4.05
C LEU A 81 -5.94 -5.38 -4.83
N TRP A 82 -4.93 -4.79 -4.20
CA TRP A 82 -4.06 -3.79 -4.84
C TRP A 82 -3.42 -4.32 -6.12
N GLU A 83 -2.77 -5.49 -6.05
CA GLU A 83 -2.08 -6.08 -7.19
C GLU A 83 -3.03 -6.36 -8.36
N ARG A 84 -4.23 -6.88 -8.08
CA ARG A 84 -5.25 -7.10 -9.11
C ARG A 84 -5.70 -5.80 -9.76
N GLN A 85 -5.94 -4.76 -8.97
CA GLN A 85 -6.32 -3.43 -9.49
C GLN A 85 -5.22 -2.87 -10.40
N PHE A 86 -3.96 -2.91 -9.94
CA PHE A 86 -2.82 -2.38 -10.68
C PHE A 86 -2.56 -3.17 -11.98
N ARG A 87 -2.60 -4.50 -11.93
CA ARG A 87 -2.42 -5.35 -13.13
C ARG A 87 -3.53 -5.13 -14.15
N ASN A 88 -4.78 -5.01 -13.71
CA ASN A 88 -5.90 -4.71 -14.59
C ASN A 88 -5.73 -3.35 -15.26
N TYR A 89 -5.31 -2.34 -14.49
CA TYR A 89 -4.99 -1.02 -15.00
C TYR A 89 -3.88 -1.05 -16.07
N LEU A 90 -2.77 -1.75 -15.80
CA LEU A 90 -1.66 -1.88 -16.76
C LEU A 90 -2.10 -2.62 -18.02
N ARG A 91 -2.89 -3.69 -17.88
CA ARG A 91 -3.41 -4.46 -19.01
C ARG A 91 -4.28 -3.61 -19.92
N GLN A 92 -5.21 -2.84 -19.34
CA GLN A 92 -6.09 -1.98 -20.10
C GLN A 92 -5.32 -0.82 -20.74
N SER A 93 -4.43 -0.18 -19.98
CA SER A 93 -3.54 0.87 -20.50
C SER A 93 -2.70 0.37 -21.68
N ALA A 94 -2.12 -0.82 -21.58
CA ALA A 94 -1.37 -1.45 -22.66
C ALA A 94 -2.23 -1.67 -23.92
N SER A 95 -3.46 -2.18 -23.75
CA SER A 95 -4.35 -2.45 -24.88
C SER A 95 -4.78 -1.19 -25.64
N GLU A 96 -4.86 -0.04 -24.97
CA GLU A 96 -5.31 1.22 -25.57
C GLU A 96 -4.14 2.09 -26.05
N LEU A 97 -3.04 2.15 -25.30
CA LEU A 97 -1.88 2.99 -25.62
C LEU A 97 -0.87 2.31 -26.56
N LYS A 98 -0.84 0.98 -26.58
CA LYS A 98 0.07 0.16 -27.42
C LYS A 98 -0.69 -0.98 -28.12
N PRO A 99 -1.78 -0.70 -28.87
CA PRO A 99 -2.69 -1.72 -29.41
C PRO A 99 -2.00 -2.72 -30.36
N ASN A 100 -0.93 -2.31 -31.03
CA ASN A 100 -0.19 -3.15 -31.98
C ASN A 100 0.94 -3.97 -31.34
N ASP A 101 1.24 -3.77 -30.05
CA ASP A 101 2.29 -4.48 -29.34
C ASP A 101 1.73 -5.33 -28.21
N LYS A 102 1.40 -6.58 -28.55
CA LYS A 102 0.87 -7.57 -27.61
C LYS A 102 1.82 -7.86 -26.43
N LYS A 103 3.12 -7.56 -26.55
CA LYS A 103 4.09 -7.80 -25.46
C LYS A 103 3.77 -6.97 -24.22
N PHE A 104 3.24 -5.75 -24.37
CA PHE A 104 2.86 -4.91 -23.24
C PHE A 104 1.73 -5.54 -22.41
N ALA A 105 0.69 -6.05 -23.08
CA ALA A 105 -0.44 -6.70 -22.40
C ALA A 105 -0.06 -8.05 -21.76
N GLU A 106 0.90 -8.80 -22.32
CA GLU A 106 1.39 -10.03 -21.70
C GLU A 106 2.26 -9.76 -20.48
N ARG A 107 3.08 -8.70 -20.49
CA ARG A 107 3.91 -8.31 -19.34
C ARG A 107 3.10 -7.98 -18.09
N SER A 108 1.88 -7.46 -18.23
CA SER A 108 1.01 -7.19 -17.08
C SER A 108 0.57 -8.45 -16.33
N LYS A 109 0.72 -9.64 -16.95
CA LYS A 109 0.45 -10.95 -16.34
C LYS A 109 1.69 -11.59 -15.71
N GLY A 110 2.86 -10.98 -15.88
CA GLY A 110 4.13 -11.52 -15.39
C GLY A 110 4.18 -11.57 -13.85
N PRO A 111 4.88 -12.55 -13.25
CA PRO A 111 4.88 -12.74 -11.80
C PRO A 111 5.74 -11.71 -11.06
N LYS A 112 6.66 -11.02 -11.74
CA LYS A 112 7.64 -10.14 -11.12
C LYS A 112 7.10 -8.72 -10.96
N TRP A 113 7.15 -8.21 -9.74
CA TRP A 113 6.73 -6.85 -9.42
C TRP A 113 7.56 -5.79 -10.17
N ASP A 114 8.88 -5.95 -10.23
CA ASP A 114 9.78 -5.02 -10.93
C ASP A 114 9.44 -4.89 -12.43
N ASP A 115 8.92 -5.95 -13.05
CA ASP A 115 8.49 -5.91 -14.46
C ASP A 115 7.20 -5.09 -14.63
N LEU A 116 6.34 -5.05 -13.61
CA LEU A 116 5.14 -4.20 -13.58
C LEU A 116 5.49 -2.73 -13.36
N GLU A 117 6.47 -2.42 -12.51
CA GLU A 117 6.96 -1.06 -12.32
C GLU A 117 7.54 -0.50 -13.62
N LYS A 118 8.38 -1.28 -14.31
CA LYS A 118 8.92 -0.90 -15.63
C LYS A 118 7.82 -0.74 -16.67
N LEU A 119 6.84 -1.66 -16.69
CA LEU A 119 5.72 -1.56 -17.60
C LEU A 119 4.90 -0.29 -17.37
N PHE A 120 4.69 0.09 -16.11
CA PHE A 120 4.02 1.34 -15.75
C PHE A 120 4.78 2.55 -16.29
N GLU A 121 6.09 2.62 -16.06
CA GLU A 121 6.95 3.69 -16.55
C GLU A 121 6.93 3.79 -18.08
N GLU A 122 7.03 2.66 -18.79
CA GLU A 122 6.99 2.66 -20.25
C GLU A 122 5.62 3.08 -20.83
N LEU A 123 4.53 2.80 -20.11
CA LEU A 123 3.19 3.21 -20.53
C LEU A 123 2.87 4.67 -20.19
N ARG A 124 3.39 5.18 -19.07
CA ARG A 124 2.99 6.48 -18.51
C ARG A 124 4.07 7.55 -18.50
N GLY A 125 5.31 7.18 -18.79
CA GLY A 125 6.46 8.09 -18.79
C GLY A 125 6.88 8.57 -17.40
N VAL A 126 6.45 7.89 -16.33
CA VAL A 126 6.77 8.25 -14.95
C VAL A 126 7.01 7.00 -14.11
N GLU A 127 8.09 7.01 -13.33
CA GLU A 127 8.41 5.90 -12.43
C GLU A 127 7.40 5.83 -11.27
N LEU A 128 7.00 4.61 -10.89
CA LEU A 128 6.11 4.39 -9.75
C LEU A 128 6.69 4.97 -8.44
N LYS A 129 8.03 5.03 -8.33
CA LYS A 129 8.78 5.61 -7.21
C LYS A 129 8.53 7.10 -6.96
N ARG A 130 7.99 7.82 -7.93
CA ARG A 130 7.68 9.25 -7.82
C ARG A 130 6.40 9.52 -7.03
N PHE A 131 5.55 8.50 -6.83
CA PHE A 131 4.32 8.62 -6.07
C PHE A 131 4.60 8.61 -4.56
N LYS A 132 3.89 9.45 -3.79
CA LYS A 132 4.08 9.53 -2.33
C LYS A 132 3.81 8.18 -1.65
N SER A 133 2.84 7.46 -2.19
CA SER A 133 2.39 6.14 -1.73
C SER A 133 3.37 4.99 -2.02
N TYR A 134 4.43 5.22 -2.82
CA TYR A 134 5.30 4.15 -3.32
C TYR A 134 5.88 3.26 -2.22
N TYR A 135 6.51 3.85 -1.20
CA TYR A 135 7.22 3.07 -0.19
C TYR A 135 6.27 2.16 0.59
N ALA A 136 5.09 2.68 0.97
CA ALA A 136 4.06 1.88 1.63
C ALA A 136 3.53 0.74 0.74
N LEU A 137 3.30 0.99 -0.55
CA LEU A 137 2.85 -0.04 -1.50
C LEU A 137 3.92 -1.10 -1.77
N ASN A 138 5.19 -0.69 -1.87
CA ASN A 138 6.32 -1.61 -2.00
C ASN A 138 6.51 -2.46 -0.72
N THR A 139 6.34 -1.86 0.47
CA THR A 139 6.29 -2.61 1.73
C THR A 139 5.13 -3.60 1.74
N LEU A 140 3.92 -3.22 1.33
CA LEU A 140 2.76 -4.12 1.23
C LEU A 140 3.03 -5.31 0.31
N ASN A 141 3.64 -5.10 -0.85
CA ASN A 141 4.00 -6.19 -1.76
C ASN A 141 5.05 -7.13 -1.17
N ARG A 142 6.08 -6.58 -0.50
CA ARG A 142 7.11 -7.39 0.18
C ARG A 142 6.53 -8.18 1.33
N LEU A 143 5.63 -7.58 2.09
CA LEU A 143 4.85 -8.23 3.14
C LEU A 143 4.06 -9.41 2.57
N GLY A 144 3.36 -9.20 1.45
CA GLY A 144 2.67 -10.24 0.71
C GLY A 144 3.56 -11.43 0.33
N ASN A 145 4.77 -11.15 -0.13
CA ASN A 145 5.73 -12.19 -0.51
C ASN A 145 6.32 -12.91 0.70
N ALA A 146 6.69 -12.18 1.75
CA ALA A 146 7.25 -12.75 2.98
C ALA A 146 6.22 -13.64 3.69
N ALA A 147 4.97 -13.20 3.80
CA ALA A 147 3.91 -13.97 4.45
C ALA A 147 3.54 -15.27 3.72
N ARG A 148 3.72 -15.34 2.38
CA ARG A 148 3.44 -16.57 1.59
C ARG A 148 4.62 -17.54 1.54
N HIS A 149 5.84 -17.03 1.56
CA HIS A 149 7.05 -17.84 1.31
C HIS A 149 7.95 -18.00 2.54
N GLY A 150 7.61 -17.39 3.68
CA GLY A 150 8.34 -17.51 4.93
C GLY A 150 9.67 -16.75 4.95
N ASP A 151 10.65 -17.32 5.66
CA ASP A 151 11.99 -16.78 5.88
C ASP A 151 12.84 -16.76 4.60
N GLY A 152 12.53 -15.83 3.71
CA GLY A 152 13.26 -15.59 2.47
C GLY A 152 13.82 -14.18 2.36
N TYR A 153 14.34 -13.86 1.18
CA TYR A 153 14.89 -12.54 0.85
C TYR A 153 13.91 -11.38 1.16
N ALA A 154 12.61 -11.59 0.93
CA ALA A 154 11.59 -10.59 1.21
C ALA A 154 11.51 -10.22 2.70
N LEU A 155 11.62 -11.21 3.60
CA LEU A 155 11.57 -10.97 5.04
C LEU A 155 12.85 -10.27 5.53
N GLN A 156 14.03 -10.70 5.06
CA GLN A 156 15.28 -10.01 5.39
C GLN A 156 15.26 -8.54 4.93
N HIS A 157 14.69 -8.28 3.75
CA HIS A 157 14.52 -6.92 3.24
C HIS A 157 13.55 -6.11 4.10
N LEU A 158 12.45 -6.70 4.57
CA LEU A 158 11.52 -6.05 5.50
C LEU A 158 12.20 -5.74 6.83
N ARG A 159 12.95 -6.68 7.42
CA ARG A 159 13.68 -6.46 8.67
C ARG A 159 14.62 -5.25 8.59
N LYS A 160 15.31 -5.10 7.45
CA LYS A 160 16.25 -4.00 7.23
C LYS A 160 15.57 -2.64 7.03
N ASN A 161 14.48 -2.60 6.27
CA ASN A 161 13.89 -1.33 5.79
C ASN A 161 12.59 -0.94 6.49
N ASN A 162 11.99 -1.86 7.24
CA ASN A 162 10.73 -1.71 7.97
C ASN A 162 10.85 -2.32 9.38
N PRO A 163 11.83 -1.88 10.21
CA PRO A 163 12.06 -2.45 11.54
C PRO A 163 10.86 -2.27 12.49
N GLU A 164 9.98 -1.31 12.22
CA GLU A 164 8.71 -1.10 12.93
C GLU A 164 7.77 -2.33 12.87
N LEU A 165 7.92 -3.17 11.84
CA LEU A 165 7.18 -4.43 11.72
C LEU A 165 7.78 -5.56 12.57
N PHE A 166 8.90 -5.32 13.27
CA PHE A 166 9.61 -6.28 14.10
C PHE A 166 9.99 -5.69 15.46
N PRO A 167 9.00 -5.29 16.28
CA PRO A 167 9.25 -4.52 17.51
C PRO A 167 10.11 -5.26 18.56
N LEU A 168 10.26 -6.58 18.42
CA LEU A 168 11.05 -7.44 19.33
C LEU A 168 12.47 -7.75 18.84
N ALA A 169 12.85 -7.33 17.62
CA ALA A 169 14.13 -7.72 16.99
C ALA A 169 15.37 -7.32 17.80
N ASN A 170 15.32 -6.15 18.44
CA ASN A 170 16.45 -5.65 19.25
C ASN A 170 16.40 -6.09 20.72
N LYS A 171 15.29 -6.70 21.16
CA LYS A 171 15.08 -7.03 22.58
C LYS A 171 15.37 -8.49 22.91
N PHE A 172 15.20 -9.41 21.96
CA PHE A 172 15.22 -10.85 22.27
C PHE A 172 15.93 -11.72 21.23
N SER A 173 15.84 -11.39 19.94
CA SER A 173 16.48 -12.16 18.86
C SER A 173 16.38 -11.43 17.52
N ASN A 174 17.41 -11.58 16.68
CA ASN A 174 17.38 -11.14 15.28
C ASN A 174 16.29 -11.85 14.45
N GLU A 175 15.68 -12.91 14.99
CA GLU A 175 14.59 -13.70 14.40
C GLU A 175 13.19 -13.27 14.87
N ALA A 176 13.04 -12.09 15.48
CA ALA A 176 11.75 -11.63 15.99
C ALA A 176 10.60 -11.80 14.97
N PRO A 177 9.41 -12.24 15.38
CA PRO A 177 8.30 -12.46 14.47
C PRO A 177 7.87 -11.14 13.82
N LEU A 178 7.38 -11.24 12.59
CA LEU A 178 6.68 -10.17 11.92
C LEU A 178 5.40 -9.83 12.69
N GLU A 179 5.19 -8.56 12.99
CA GLU A 179 4.02 -8.09 13.73
C GLU A 179 3.25 -7.02 12.95
N ILE A 180 2.05 -7.38 12.52
CA ILE A 180 1.13 -6.46 11.84
C ILE A 180 0.13 -5.93 12.86
N MET A 181 0.01 -4.60 12.92
CA MET A 181 -0.97 -3.90 13.73
C MET A 181 -2.09 -3.34 12.84
N GLN A 182 -3.24 -3.02 13.45
CA GLN A 182 -4.36 -2.43 12.74
C GLN A 182 -3.99 -1.09 12.06
N ILE A 183 -3.06 -0.33 12.64
CA ILE A 183 -2.56 0.92 12.03
C ILE A 183 -1.87 0.66 10.69
N HIS A 184 -1.08 -0.42 10.56
CA HIS A 184 -0.44 -0.76 9.29
C HIS A 184 -1.47 -1.04 8.19
N LEU A 185 -2.58 -1.71 8.51
CA LEU A 185 -3.67 -1.94 7.55
C LEU A 185 -4.34 -0.63 7.10
N LYS A 186 -4.49 0.34 8.01
CA LYS A 186 -5.00 1.67 7.68
C LYS A 186 -4.02 2.43 6.78
N ASP A 187 -2.72 2.34 7.07
CA ASP A 187 -1.67 2.98 6.28
C ASP A 187 -1.58 2.39 4.87
N PHE A 188 -1.67 1.06 4.74
CA PHE A 188 -1.71 0.40 3.43
C PHE A 188 -2.95 0.77 2.63
N ALA A 189 -4.13 0.82 3.27
CA ALA A 189 -5.36 1.25 2.62
C ALA A 189 -5.25 2.72 2.15
N SER A 190 -4.72 3.59 3.00
CA SER A 190 -4.46 5.00 2.69
C SER A 190 -3.51 5.14 1.50
N ALA A 191 -2.42 4.36 1.47
CA ALA A 191 -1.46 4.36 0.38
C ALA A 191 -2.08 3.94 -0.96
N ILE A 192 -2.91 2.88 -0.97
CA ILE A 192 -3.63 2.47 -2.19
C ILE A 192 -4.59 3.56 -2.65
N CYS A 193 -5.36 4.15 -1.74
CA CYS A 193 -6.29 5.21 -2.07
C CYS A 193 -5.58 6.47 -2.60
N SER A 194 -4.47 6.86 -1.96
CA SER A 194 -3.65 7.99 -2.41
C SER A 194 -3.06 7.74 -3.78
N PHE A 195 -2.53 6.55 -4.06
CA PHE A 195 -2.05 6.22 -5.40
C PHE A 195 -3.12 6.48 -6.46
N TRP A 196 -4.33 5.93 -6.29
CA TRP A 196 -5.41 6.12 -7.25
C TRP A 196 -5.89 7.58 -7.35
N ASN A 197 -5.78 8.36 -6.27
CA ASN A 197 -6.07 9.79 -6.29
C ASN A 197 -4.98 10.60 -7.00
N GLU A 198 -3.70 10.27 -6.80
CA GLU A 198 -2.57 10.85 -7.54
C GLU A 198 -2.69 10.56 -9.05
N MET A 199 -3.10 9.34 -9.41
CA MET A 199 -3.39 8.97 -10.80
C MET A 199 -4.51 9.84 -11.41
N GLU A 200 -5.60 10.06 -10.67
CA GLU A 200 -6.70 10.93 -11.10
C GLU A 200 -6.25 12.38 -11.25
N LEU A 201 -5.41 12.86 -10.33
CA LEU A 201 -4.86 14.21 -10.39
C LEU A 201 -4.07 14.43 -11.69
N VAL A 202 -3.18 13.48 -12.04
CA VAL A 202 -2.44 13.52 -13.31
C VAL A 202 -3.40 13.47 -14.52
N ARG A 203 -4.40 12.58 -14.49
CA ARG A 203 -5.41 12.46 -15.55
C ARG A 203 -6.15 13.77 -15.81
N LEU A 204 -6.66 14.41 -14.76
CA LEU A 204 -7.40 15.67 -14.83
C LEU A 204 -6.51 16.81 -15.33
N ARG A 205 -5.26 16.88 -14.87
CA ARG A 205 -4.32 17.91 -15.30
C ARG A 205 -3.84 17.73 -16.74
N SER A 206 -3.89 16.50 -17.25
CA SER A 206 -3.61 16.15 -18.65
C SER A 206 -4.75 16.53 -19.61
N LEU A 207 -5.91 16.98 -19.11
CA LEU A 207 -6.99 17.48 -19.96
C LEU A 207 -6.68 18.87 -20.52
N THR A 208 -6.93 19.05 -21.81
CA THR A 208 -6.75 20.32 -22.52
C THR A 208 -7.82 21.34 -22.18
N ALA A 209 -9.07 20.91 -21.99
CA ALA A 209 -10.18 21.76 -21.56
C ALA A 209 -10.33 21.72 -20.03
N ARG A 210 -10.29 22.88 -19.38
CA ARG A 210 -10.48 23.03 -17.94
C ARG A 210 -11.71 23.90 -17.68
N ASP A 211 -12.78 23.29 -17.20
CA ASP A 211 -13.91 24.03 -16.65
C ASP A 211 -13.78 24.17 -15.12
N THR A 212 -14.74 24.86 -14.51
CA THR A 212 -14.77 25.07 -13.05
C THR A 212 -14.92 23.77 -12.27
N ARG A 213 -15.55 22.73 -12.85
CA ARG A 213 -15.74 21.42 -12.19
C ARG A 213 -14.43 20.65 -12.12
N ILE A 214 -13.65 20.67 -13.20
CA ILE A 214 -12.31 20.05 -13.24
C ILE A 214 -11.37 20.74 -12.25
N SER A 215 -11.42 22.07 -12.19
CA SER A 215 -10.59 22.86 -11.26
C SER A 215 -10.91 22.51 -9.80
N LYS A 216 -12.19 22.47 -9.45
CA LYS A 216 -12.64 22.05 -8.13
C LYS A 216 -12.23 20.61 -7.79
N ALA A 217 -12.40 19.67 -8.73
CA ALA A 217 -12.01 18.28 -8.51
C ALA A 217 -10.50 18.13 -8.26
N ILE A 218 -9.66 18.94 -8.92
CA ILE A 218 -8.22 19.00 -8.67
C ILE A 218 -7.94 19.50 -7.25
N GLU A 219 -8.61 20.56 -6.79
CA GLU A 219 -8.45 21.12 -5.44
C GLU A 219 -8.84 20.11 -4.35
N ASP A 220 -9.98 19.44 -4.54
CA ASP A 220 -10.48 18.40 -3.64
C ASP A 220 -9.45 17.24 -3.55
N LEU A 221 -8.94 16.76 -4.69
CA LEU A 221 -7.93 15.70 -4.72
C LEU A 221 -6.60 16.09 -4.07
N VAL A 222 -6.13 17.33 -4.30
CA VAL A 222 -4.90 17.82 -3.66
C VAL A 222 -5.06 17.84 -2.15
N THR A 223 -6.23 18.25 -1.66
CA THR A 223 -6.57 18.26 -0.23
C THR A 223 -6.55 16.83 0.33
N ASP A 224 -7.24 15.89 -0.32
CA ASP A 224 -7.32 14.49 0.10
C ASP A 224 -5.95 13.78 0.12
N ILE A 225 -5.12 14.02 -0.89
CA ILE A 225 -3.76 13.45 -0.99
C ILE A 225 -2.88 13.99 0.14
N ASN A 226 -2.99 15.28 0.47
CA ASN A 226 -2.21 15.87 1.55
C ASN A 226 -2.70 15.45 2.94
N ALA A 227 -3.98 15.16 3.11
CA ALA A 227 -4.53 14.60 4.34
C ALA A 227 -4.08 13.16 4.59
N SER A 228 -3.97 12.36 3.52
CA SER A 228 -3.53 10.95 3.59
C SER A 228 -2.07 10.77 4.01
N PHE A 229 -1.23 11.80 3.80
CA PHE A 229 0.19 11.82 4.15
C PHE A 229 0.62 13.20 4.68
N PRO A 230 0.49 13.47 5.99
CA PRO A 230 1.03 14.70 6.55
C PRO A 230 2.54 14.76 6.29
N LEU A 231 3.01 15.91 5.81
CA LEU A 231 4.38 16.20 5.32
C LEU A 231 5.55 15.88 6.29
N ALA A 232 5.29 15.29 7.45
CA ALA A 232 6.25 15.04 8.52
C ALA A 232 6.75 13.58 8.64
N ALA A 233 6.23 12.61 7.87
CA ALA A 233 6.56 11.18 8.09
C ALA A 233 7.68 10.59 7.21
N ILE A 234 8.33 11.38 6.35
CA ILE A 234 9.44 10.89 5.49
C ILE A 234 10.72 11.62 5.87
N GLY A 235 11.12 11.47 7.14
CA GLY A 235 12.48 11.74 7.61
C GLY A 235 13.36 10.55 7.25
N GLY A 236 13.72 10.43 5.98
CA GLY A 236 14.78 9.53 5.55
C GLY A 236 16.07 9.91 6.28
N ASN A 237 16.57 9.01 7.10
CA ASN A 237 17.85 9.09 7.77
C ASN A 237 18.96 9.10 6.71
N ASN A 238 19.27 10.27 6.16
CA ASN A 238 20.47 10.49 5.37
C ASN A 238 21.64 10.46 6.35
N GLY A 239 22.30 9.31 6.44
CA GLY A 239 23.59 9.18 7.08
C GLY A 239 24.62 10.05 6.36
N SER A 240 24.79 11.28 6.84
CA SER A 240 26.01 12.05 6.67
C SER A 240 27.10 11.34 7.46
N SER A 241 27.95 10.61 6.74
CA SER A 241 29.29 10.23 7.20
C SER A 241 30.09 11.52 7.42
N GLU A 242 30.13 12.02 8.65
CA GLU A 242 31.18 12.93 9.07
C GLU A 242 32.50 12.16 9.09
N ALA A 243 33.41 12.57 8.22
CA ALA A 243 34.81 12.19 8.27
C ALA A 243 35.41 12.73 9.57
N VAL A 244 35.74 11.81 10.49
CA VAL A 244 36.60 12.11 11.62
C VAL A 244 38.02 12.19 11.10
N ASN A 245 38.52 13.41 10.93
CA ASN A 245 39.95 13.68 10.92
C ASN A 245 40.43 13.77 12.37
N THR A 246 41.20 12.78 12.80
CA THR A 246 42.26 12.89 13.81
C THR A 246 43.40 11.97 13.43
#